data_AF-A0A1E5VZJ4-F1
#
_entry.id   AF-A0A1E5VZJ4-F1
#
_cell.length_a   1.000
_cell.length_b   1.000
_cell.length_c   1.000
_cell.angle_alpha   90.00
_cell.angle_beta   90.00
_cell.angle_gamma   90.00
#
_symmetry.space_group_name_H-M   'P 1'
#
loop_
_entity.id
_entity.type
_entity.pdbx_description
1 polymer ?
#
loop_
_entity_poly.entity_id
_entity_poly.type
_entity_poly.pdbx_seq_one_letter_code
_entity_poly.pdbx_strand_id
1 'polypeptide(L)'
;MSGLVSSFAIVLPISGWNPENRSDIPLQHHYRIGPPNSRFLPSKDKSSWDPKDVADCILSDRSTLKVTTGQRMTESSVLDAHCTEVDGEPYWYYEYLVRKSPTASAPEPNLFRHNVACTAERDGYLYSLNASTLSKQWESMGPSLQKTVASFRLLPPTESYVPPYKDPWRFW
;
A
#
# COMPACT_ATOMS: atom_id res chain seq x y z
N MET A 1 1.65 -14.21 -16.78
CA MET A 1 0.27 -13.88 -16.36
C MET A 1 0.38 -12.71 -15.39
N SER A 2 0.04 -11.50 -15.84
CA SER A 2 0.09 -10.28 -15.02
C SER A 2 -1.21 -10.17 -14.23
N GLY A 3 -1.17 -10.40 -12.91
CA GLY A 3 -2.27 -10.09 -12.02
C GLY A 3 -2.41 -8.57 -11.95
N LEU A 4 -3.55 -8.04 -12.39
CA LEU A 4 -3.96 -6.69 -12.01
C LEU A 4 -4.21 -6.69 -10.49
N VAL A 5 -4.05 -5.55 -9.83
CA VAL A 5 -4.22 -5.39 -8.37
C VAL A 5 -5.36 -4.40 -8.16
N SER A 6 -6.45 -4.79 -7.48
CA SER A 6 -7.53 -3.85 -7.13
C SER A 6 -7.12 -2.98 -5.95
N SER A 7 -7.48 -1.69 -5.99
CA SER A 7 -7.24 -0.71 -4.93
C SER A 7 -8.51 0.08 -4.70
N PHE A 8 -9.21 -0.16 -3.60
CA PHE A 8 -10.33 0.69 -3.17
C PHE A 8 -9.80 1.84 -2.32
N ALA A 9 -10.00 3.08 -2.75
CA ALA A 9 -9.65 4.27 -1.97
C ALA A 9 -10.90 4.80 -1.24
N ILE A 10 -10.91 4.78 0.09
CA ILE A 10 -11.94 5.48 0.88
C ILE A 10 -11.48 6.92 1.08
N VAL A 11 -12.26 7.87 0.55
CA VAL A 11 -11.97 9.32 0.56
C VAL A 11 -12.85 9.99 1.62
N LEU A 12 -12.23 10.65 2.61
CA LEU A 12 -12.96 11.54 3.54
C LEU A 12 -12.85 12.99 3.03
N PRO A 13 -13.97 13.67 2.73
CA PRO A 13 -13.92 15.05 2.25
C PRO A 13 -13.62 16.01 3.40
N ILE A 14 -12.75 16.99 3.15
CA ILE A 14 -12.61 18.22 3.94
C ILE A 14 -13.00 19.42 3.09
N SER A 15 -13.51 20.49 3.72
CA SER A 15 -14.00 21.70 3.05
C SER A 15 -12.90 22.37 2.21
N GLY A 16 -13.20 22.71 0.95
CA GLY A 16 -12.27 23.31 -0.02
C GLY A 16 -11.74 22.35 -1.09
N TRP A 17 -12.23 21.11 -1.12
CA TRP A 17 -11.81 20.07 -2.05
C TRP A 17 -12.35 20.29 -3.48
N ASN A 18 -11.46 20.24 -4.48
CA ASN A 18 -11.82 20.08 -5.89
C ASN A 18 -11.87 18.57 -6.23
N PRO A 19 -13.06 18.03 -6.60
CA PRO A 19 -13.23 16.61 -6.90
C PRO A 19 -12.41 16.07 -8.07
N GLU A 20 -11.99 16.95 -8.98
CA GLU A 20 -11.40 16.54 -10.25
C GLU A 20 -9.92 16.17 -10.14
N ASN A 21 -9.24 16.56 -9.04
CA ASN A 21 -7.80 16.32 -8.89
C ASN A 21 -7.47 15.38 -7.73
N ARG A 22 -7.47 14.07 -8.00
CA ARG A 22 -7.11 13.01 -7.02
C ARG A 22 -5.70 13.18 -6.43
N SER A 23 -4.83 14.02 -7.03
CA SER A 23 -3.51 14.30 -6.49
C SER A 23 -3.52 15.05 -5.17
N ASP A 24 -4.57 15.86 -4.95
CA ASP A 24 -4.67 16.86 -3.89
C ASP A 24 -5.49 16.35 -2.71
N ILE A 25 -5.86 15.05 -2.72
CA ILE A 25 -6.56 14.44 -1.60
C ILE A 25 -5.59 14.37 -0.41
N PRO A 26 -5.92 15.05 0.72
CA PRO A 26 -5.03 15.16 1.88
C PRO A 26 -4.80 13.81 2.57
N LEU A 27 -5.78 12.92 2.50
CA LEU A 27 -5.71 11.57 3.06
C LEU A 27 -6.13 10.54 2.02
N GLN A 28 -5.31 9.51 1.83
CA GLN A 28 -5.66 8.37 0.99
C GLN A 28 -5.34 7.10 1.76
N HIS A 29 -6.34 6.23 1.86
CA HIS A 29 -6.15 4.86 2.33
C HIS A 29 -6.63 3.92 1.25
N HIS A 30 -5.88 2.85 0.97
CA HIS A 30 -6.32 1.81 0.08
C HIS A 30 -5.94 0.42 0.56
N TYR A 31 -6.72 -0.55 0.14
CA TYR A 31 -6.50 -1.96 0.44
C TYR A 31 -6.18 -2.73 -0.84
N ARG A 32 -5.27 -3.70 -0.75
CA ARG A 32 -4.80 -4.54 -1.86
C ARG A 32 -4.69 -5.99 -1.44
N ILE A 33 -4.96 -6.86 -2.41
CA ILE A 33 -4.71 -8.30 -2.31
C ILE A 33 -3.98 -8.73 -3.58
N GLY A 34 -2.88 -9.46 -3.44
CA GLY A 34 -2.11 -9.95 -4.59
C GLY A 34 -1.17 -11.09 -4.21
N PRO A 35 -0.74 -11.91 -5.20
CA PRO A 35 0.27 -12.92 -4.96
C PRO A 35 1.64 -12.26 -4.67
N PRO A 36 2.50 -12.88 -3.85
CA PRO A 36 3.86 -12.42 -3.65
C PRO A 36 4.68 -12.56 -4.95
N ASN A 37 5.59 -11.61 -5.16
CA ASN A 37 6.54 -11.65 -6.27
C ASN A 37 7.77 -12.46 -5.88
N SER A 38 7.97 -13.62 -6.52
CA SER A 38 9.07 -14.54 -6.21
C SER A 38 10.47 -13.97 -6.45
N ARG A 39 10.59 -12.85 -7.17
CA ARG A 39 11.85 -12.12 -7.31
C ARG A 39 12.33 -11.55 -5.98
N PHE A 40 11.41 -11.13 -5.12
CA PHE A 40 11.70 -10.52 -3.82
C PHE A 40 11.50 -11.52 -2.69
N LEU A 41 10.48 -12.39 -2.82
CA LEU A 41 10.11 -13.38 -1.81
C LEU A 41 10.28 -14.79 -2.40
N PRO A 42 11.51 -15.32 -2.52
CA PRO A 42 11.77 -16.60 -3.18
C PRO A 42 11.34 -17.81 -2.34
N SER A 43 11.33 -17.67 -1.01
CA SER A 43 10.91 -18.72 -0.08
C SER A 43 9.39 -18.69 0.12
N LYS A 44 8.78 -19.87 0.31
CA LYS A 44 7.38 -19.97 0.77
C LYS A 44 7.24 -19.82 2.28
N ASP A 45 8.35 -19.97 3.02
CA ASP A 45 8.35 -19.79 4.46
C ASP A 45 8.39 -18.31 4.80
N LYS A 46 7.22 -17.77 5.15
CA LYS A 46 7.06 -16.36 5.48
C LYS A 46 7.77 -15.90 6.75
N SER A 47 8.08 -16.82 7.67
CA SER A 47 8.82 -16.46 8.89
C SER A 47 10.25 -15.99 8.59
N SER A 48 10.78 -16.40 7.43
CA SER A 48 12.12 -16.04 6.95
C SER A 48 12.19 -14.74 6.13
N TRP A 49 11.04 -14.10 5.86
CA TRP A 49 11.00 -12.94 4.97
C TRP A 49 11.49 -11.67 5.66
N ASP A 50 12.45 -11.00 5.02
CA ASP A 50 12.91 -9.69 5.45
C ASP A 50 11.81 -8.63 5.23
N PRO A 51 11.51 -7.77 6.23
CA PRO A 51 10.47 -6.75 6.09
C PRO A 51 10.67 -5.80 4.91
N LYS A 52 11.91 -5.47 4.59
CA LYS A 52 12.24 -4.59 3.47
C LYS A 52 11.98 -5.30 2.13
N ASP A 53 12.28 -6.59 2.03
CA ASP A 53 11.95 -7.37 0.83
C ASP A 53 10.44 -7.49 0.61
N VAL A 54 9.65 -7.60 1.68
CA VAL A 54 8.17 -7.56 1.60
C VAL A 54 7.68 -6.19 1.12
N ALA A 55 8.24 -5.11 1.64
CA ALA A 55 7.92 -3.75 1.19
C ALA A 55 8.28 -3.56 -0.29
N ASP A 56 9.51 -3.93 -0.69
CA ASP A 56 10.01 -3.82 -2.06
C ASP A 56 9.17 -4.69 -3.02
N CYS A 57 8.73 -5.88 -2.59
CA CYS A 57 7.80 -6.74 -3.32
C CYS A 57 6.50 -6.00 -3.66
N ILE A 58 5.81 -5.44 -2.65
CA ILE A 58 4.53 -4.73 -2.82
C ILE A 58 4.69 -3.46 -3.65
N LEU A 59 5.80 -2.73 -3.48
CA LEU A 59 6.05 -1.48 -4.18
C LEU A 59 6.44 -1.70 -5.64
N SER A 60 7.08 -2.82 -5.97
CA SER A 60 7.46 -3.16 -7.34
C SER A 60 6.27 -3.25 -8.28
N ASP A 61 5.14 -3.80 -7.82
CA ASP A 61 3.88 -3.91 -8.58
C ASP A 61 3.23 -2.55 -8.88
N ARG A 62 3.65 -1.47 -8.20
CA ARG A 62 3.16 -0.11 -8.48
C ARG A 62 3.76 0.47 -9.77
N SER A 63 4.88 -0.06 -10.25
CA SER A 63 5.60 0.45 -11.43
C SER A 63 5.07 -0.08 -12.78
N THR A 64 4.20 -1.09 -12.78
CA THR A 64 3.75 -1.81 -13.98
C THR A 64 2.40 -1.34 -14.55
N LEU A 65 1.72 -0.38 -13.90
CA LEU A 65 0.58 0.31 -14.51
C LEU A 65 1.10 1.13 -15.70
N LYS A 66 0.69 0.76 -16.91
CA LYS A 66 1.10 1.37 -18.19
C LYS A 66 1.21 2.90 -18.04
N VAL A 67 2.44 3.38 -18.09
CA VAL A 67 2.75 4.79 -18.27
C VAL A 67 2.13 5.22 -19.60
N THR A 68 0.98 5.88 -19.55
CA THR A 68 0.54 6.73 -20.65
C THR A 68 1.66 7.75 -20.86
N THR A 69 2.24 7.74 -22.05
CA THR A 69 3.36 8.58 -22.51
C THR A 69 3.24 10.00 -21.94
N GLY A 70 3.98 10.31 -20.87
CA GLY A 70 3.95 11.62 -20.19
C GLY A 70 4.04 11.57 -18.66
N GLN A 71 3.60 10.50 -18.00
CA GLN A 71 3.71 10.37 -16.53
C GLN A 71 5.01 9.66 -16.14
N ARG A 72 6.02 10.47 -15.81
CA ARG A 72 7.35 10.06 -15.32
C ARG A 72 7.21 9.10 -14.13
N MET A 73 8.06 8.05 -14.10
CA MET A 73 8.04 6.97 -13.11
C MET A 73 7.83 7.47 -11.68
N THR A 74 6.90 6.83 -10.97
CA THR A 74 6.72 7.02 -9.54
C THR A 74 7.89 6.36 -8.83
N GLU A 75 8.89 7.15 -8.44
CA GLU A 75 10.01 6.68 -7.62
C GLU A 75 9.51 6.52 -6.17
N SER A 76 9.62 5.31 -5.63
CA SER A 76 9.32 4.99 -4.24
C SER A 76 10.59 4.64 -3.48
N SER A 77 10.70 5.10 -2.24
CA SER A 77 11.83 4.82 -1.35
C SER A 77 11.31 4.39 0.01
N VAL A 78 11.71 3.20 0.45
CA VAL A 78 11.42 2.67 1.79
C VAL A 78 12.30 3.39 2.82
N LEU A 79 11.68 3.93 3.86
CA LEU A 79 12.34 4.64 4.97
C LEU A 79 12.57 3.73 6.18
N ASP A 80 11.55 2.96 6.53
CA ASP A 80 11.56 2.00 7.62
C ASP A 80 10.78 0.76 7.22
N ALA A 81 11.20 -0.41 7.72
CA ALA A 81 10.47 -1.65 7.60
C ALA A 81 10.76 -2.55 8.79
N HIS A 82 9.72 -3.10 9.40
CA HIS A 82 9.83 -4.03 10.52
C HIS A 82 8.72 -5.08 10.49
N CYS A 83 8.96 -6.20 11.17
CA CYS A 83 7.98 -7.26 11.35
C CYS A 83 7.54 -7.30 12.82
N THR A 84 6.29 -7.61 13.07
CA THR A 84 5.76 -7.92 14.40
C THR A 84 4.84 -9.12 14.30
N GLU A 85 4.96 -10.03 15.26
CA GLU A 85 4.06 -11.17 15.37
C GLU A 85 2.79 -10.76 16.11
N VAL A 86 1.63 -11.09 15.54
CA VAL A 86 0.32 -10.91 16.15
C VAL A 86 -0.45 -12.21 16.01
N ASP A 87 -0.87 -12.78 17.14
CA ASP A 87 -1.59 -14.06 17.19
C ASP A 87 -0.86 -15.21 16.47
N GLY A 88 0.48 -15.21 16.52
CA GLY A 88 1.33 -16.21 15.85
C GLY A 88 1.56 -15.96 14.35
N GLU A 89 1.01 -14.87 13.81
CA GLU A 89 1.14 -14.52 12.39
C GLU A 89 2.01 -13.27 12.21
N PRO A 90 2.93 -13.26 11.23
CA PRO A 90 3.76 -12.09 10.94
C PRO A 90 2.97 -10.99 10.25
N TYR A 91 3.13 -9.76 10.74
CA TYR A 91 2.67 -8.54 10.12
C TYR A 91 3.86 -7.64 9.81
N TRP A 92 4.03 -7.26 8.54
CA TRP A 92 5.10 -6.37 8.10
C TRP A 92 4.59 -4.94 8.00
N TYR A 93 5.22 -4.05 8.73
CA TYR A 93 4.95 -2.63 8.75
C TYR A 93 6.09 -1.90 8.06
N TYR A 94 5.75 -0.91 7.24
CA TYR A 94 6.76 -0.15 6.53
C TYR A 94 6.30 1.27 6.21
N GLU A 95 7.28 2.16 6.21
CA GLU A 95 7.15 3.57 5.90
C GLU A 95 7.89 3.86 4.59
N TYR A 96 7.27 4.63 3.69
CA TYR A 96 7.89 4.92 2.40
C TYR A 96 7.42 6.24 1.80
N LEU A 97 8.33 6.85 1.05
CA LEU A 97 8.07 8.05 0.27
C LEU A 97 7.74 7.69 -1.18
N VAL A 98 6.85 8.49 -1.76
CA VAL A 98 6.46 8.39 -3.16
C VAL A 98 6.60 9.76 -3.80
N ARG A 99 7.52 9.89 -4.76
CA ARG A 99 7.66 11.13 -5.52
C ARG A 99 6.51 11.26 -6.52
N LYS A 100 5.80 12.39 -6.48
CA LYS A 100 4.83 12.77 -7.50
C LYS A 100 5.44 13.77 -8.48
N SER A 101 4.99 13.69 -9.73
CA SER A 101 5.21 14.77 -10.69
C SER A 101 4.48 16.02 -10.21
N PRO A 102 5.08 17.22 -10.33
CA PRO A 102 4.35 18.48 -10.14
C PRO A 102 3.08 18.48 -11.01
N THR A 103 1.96 18.93 -10.45
CA THR A 103 0.70 19.07 -11.20
C THR A 103 0.38 20.55 -11.38
N ALA A 104 -0.54 20.90 -12.27
CA ALA A 104 -0.95 22.28 -12.49
C ALA A 104 -1.47 22.97 -11.21
N SER A 105 -2.06 22.22 -10.27
CA SER A 105 -2.56 22.73 -8.98
C SER A 105 -1.52 22.67 -7.85
N ALA A 106 -0.47 21.87 -7.99
CA ALA A 106 0.65 21.77 -7.05
C ALA A 106 1.97 21.90 -7.83
N PRO A 107 2.36 23.15 -8.18
CA PRO A 107 3.52 23.43 -9.03
C PRO A 107 4.85 23.21 -8.31
N GLU A 108 4.82 22.86 -7.02
CA GLU A 108 6.01 22.70 -6.21
C GLU A 108 6.90 21.57 -6.76
N PRO A 109 8.15 21.88 -7.14
CA PRO A 109 9.09 20.85 -7.53
C PRO A 109 9.35 19.96 -6.31
N ASN A 110 9.18 18.64 -6.48
CA ASN A 110 9.38 17.61 -5.45
C ASN A 110 8.23 17.41 -4.44
N LEU A 111 7.00 17.32 -4.92
CA LEU A 111 5.89 16.85 -4.10
C LEU A 111 6.09 15.36 -3.74
N PHE A 112 6.29 15.07 -2.46
CA PHE A 112 6.33 13.71 -1.94
C PHE A 112 5.05 13.39 -1.16
N ARG A 113 4.57 12.16 -1.30
CA ARG A 113 3.60 11.60 -0.35
C ARG A 113 4.33 10.69 0.61
N HIS A 114 3.98 10.86 1.87
CA HIS A 114 4.43 10.02 2.96
C HIS A 114 3.39 8.93 3.18
N ASN A 115 3.83 7.68 3.19
CA ASN A 115 2.96 6.52 3.27
C ASN A 115 3.43 5.63 4.41
N VAL A 116 2.47 5.04 5.11
CA VAL A 116 2.70 3.89 5.99
C VAL A 116 1.79 2.76 5.54
N ALA A 117 2.24 1.54 5.71
CA ALA A 117 1.49 0.36 5.32
C ALA A 117 1.69 -0.77 6.32
N CYS A 118 0.72 -1.67 6.32
CA CYS A 118 0.79 -2.94 6.98
C CYS A 118 0.40 -4.03 5.98
N THR A 119 1.19 -5.09 5.91
CA THR A 119 0.95 -6.26 5.08
C THR A 119 0.93 -7.50 5.95
N ALA A 120 -0.01 -8.40 5.68
CA ALA A 120 -0.07 -9.74 6.23
C ALA A 120 -0.21 -10.76 5.10
N GLU A 121 0.20 -11.99 5.35
CA GLU A 121 0.09 -13.09 4.39
C GLU A 121 -0.98 -14.08 4.86
N ARG A 122 -1.82 -14.54 3.91
CA ARG A 122 -2.74 -15.67 4.11
C ARG A 122 -2.93 -16.43 2.80
N ASP A 123 -2.88 -17.76 2.87
CA ASP A 123 -3.15 -18.68 1.76
C ASP A 123 -2.33 -18.43 0.47
N GLY A 124 -1.11 -17.91 0.61
CA GLY A 124 -0.21 -17.52 -0.46
C GLY A 124 -0.48 -16.13 -1.04
N TYR A 125 -1.29 -15.29 -0.38
CA TYR A 125 -1.64 -13.95 -0.84
C TYR A 125 -1.26 -12.89 0.20
N LEU A 126 -0.75 -11.77 -0.29
CA LEU A 126 -0.43 -10.59 0.51
C LEU A 126 -1.64 -9.66 0.58
N TYR A 127 -2.02 -9.34 1.81
CA TYR A 127 -3.11 -8.44 2.16
C TYR A 127 -2.52 -7.17 2.74
N SER A 128 -2.64 -6.06 2.02
CA SER A 128 -1.95 -4.81 2.37
C SER A 128 -2.95 -3.68 2.59
N LEU A 129 -2.87 -3.03 3.75
CA LEU A 129 -3.49 -1.73 4.01
C LEU A 129 -2.44 -0.64 3.88
N ASN A 130 -2.71 0.35 3.03
CA ASN A 130 -1.88 1.53 2.88
C ASN A 130 -2.61 2.78 3.36
N ALA A 131 -1.89 3.68 4.02
CA ALA A 131 -2.34 4.95 4.52
C ALA A 131 -1.34 6.03 4.12
N SER A 132 -1.81 7.19 3.64
CA SER A 132 -0.90 8.18 3.08
C SER A 132 -1.44 9.60 3.11
N THR A 133 -0.51 10.55 3.21
CA THR A 133 -0.78 11.99 3.21
C THR A 133 0.31 12.74 2.44
N LEU A 134 0.13 14.05 2.26
CA LEU A 134 1.18 14.93 1.75
C LEU A 134 2.29 15.03 2.80
N SER A 135 3.57 15.02 2.38
CA SER A 135 4.68 15.02 3.35
C SER A 135 4.67 16.24 4.29
N LYS A 136 4.18 17.39 3.83
CA LYS A 136 3.97 18.59 4.65
C LYS A 136 2.98 18.40 5.81
N GLN A 137 2.05 17.44 5.67
CA GLN A 137 1.04 17.13 6.68
C GLN A 137 1.48 15.95 7.57
N TRP A 138 2.67 15.37 7.34
CA TRP A 138 3.11 14.17 8.04
C TRP A 138 3.24 14.38 9.56
N GLU A 139 3.78 15.51 10.00
CA GLU A 139 3.92 15.79 11.44
C GLU A 139 2.56 15.78 12.17
N SER A 140 1.51 16.29 11.52
CA SER A 140 0.16 16.32 12.10
C SER A 140 -0.60 15.00 11.93
N MET A 141 -0.45 14.32 10.80
CA MET A 141 -1.30 13.18 10.42
C MET A 141 -0.63 11.83 10.63
N GLY A 142 0.70 11.78 10.59
CA GLY A 142 1.52 10.57 10.68
C GLY A 142 1.16 9.67 11.86
N PRO A 143 1.06 10.18 13.10
CA PRO A 143 0.69 9.35 14.25
C PRO A 143 -0.68 8.67 14.10
N SER A 144 -1.65 9.34 13.50
CA SER A 144 -2.98 8.77 13.23
C SER A 144 -2.92 7.70 12.14
N LEU A 145 -2.14 7.93 11.09
CA LEU A 145 -1.96 6.96 9.99
C LEU A 145 -1.22 5.70 10.48
N GLN A 146 -0.20 5.88 11.33
CA GLN A 146 0.52 4.78 11.98
C GLN A 146 -0.42 3.95 12.85
N LYS A 147 -1.29 4.58 13.66
CA LYS A 147 -2.32 3.87 14.42
C LYS A 147 -3.30 3.11 13.52
N THR A 148 -3.72 3.71 12.40
CA THR A 148 -4.60 3.05 11.42
C THR A 148 -3.97 1.76 10.91
N VAL A 149 -2.74 1.80 10.41
CA VAL A 149 -2.09 0.58 9.88
C VAL A 149 -1.76 -0.41 11.01
N ALA A 150 -1.40 0.07 12.20
CA ALA A 150 -1.17 -0.77 13.38
C ALA A 150 -2.42 -1.53 13.85
N SER A 151 -3.63 -1.04 13.53
CA SER A 151 -4.90 -1.70 13.85
C SER A 151 -5.35 -2.74 12.82
N PHE A 152 -4.67 -2.85 11.68
CA PHE A 152 -5.04 -3.76 10.61
C PHE A 152 -4.86 -5.22 11.04
N ARG A 153 -5.96 -6.00 11.03
CA ARG A 153 -5.94 -7.42 11.38
C ARG A 153 -6.74 -8.23 10.38
N LEU A 154 -6.21 -9.38 9.99
CA LEU A 154 -6.98 -10.37 9.25
C LEU A 154 -7.78 -11.21 10.25
N LEU A 155 -9.10 -11.08 10.24
CA LEU A 155 -9.97 -11.92 11.06
C LEU A 155 -9.81 -13.40 10.67
N PRO A 156 -10.00 -14.36 11.61
CA PRO A 156 -9.98 -15.78 11.31
C PRO A 156 -10.92 -16.12 10.14
N PRO A 157 -10.51 -17.02 9.22
CA PRO A 157 -11.40 -17.47 8.15
C PRO A 157 -12.69 -18.07 8.72
N THR A 158 -13.83 -17.63 8.17
CA THR A 158 -15.14 -18.21 8.46
C THR A 158 -15.50 -19.25 7.41
N GLU A 159 -16.59 -20.00 7.60
CA GLU A 159 -17.09 -20.95 6.58
C GLU A 159 -17.40 -20.28 5.22
N SER A 160 -17.72 -18.99 5.24
CA SER A 160 -17.98 -18.18 4.04
C SER A 160 -16.73 -17.59 3.40
N TYR A 161 -15.55 -17.80 3.97
CA TYR A 161 -14.30 -17.29 3.43
C TYR A 161 -13.95 -18.02 2.11
N VAL A 162 -13.77 -17.24 1.05
CA VAL A 162 -13.32 -17.72 -0.24
C VAL A 162 -11.95 -17.13 -0.52
N PRO A 163 -10.88 -17.94 -0.53
CA PRO A 163 -9.54 -17.44 -0.79
C PRO A 163 -9.39 -16.98 -2.24
N PRO A 164 -8.47 -16.04 -2.53
CA PRO A 164 -8.36 -15.41 -3.86
C PRO A 164 -8.12 -16.39 -5.01
N TYR A 165 -7.47 -17.52 -4.78
CA TYR A 165 -7.25 -18.54 -5.82
C TYR A 165 -8.53 -19.30 -6.22
N LYS A 166 -9.58 -19.32 -5.37
CA LYS A 166 -10.86 -20.01 -5.68
C LYS A 166 -11.81 -19.13 -6.46
N ASP A 167 -11.87 -17.84 -6.14
CA ASP A 167 -12.73 -16.88 -6.82
C ASP A 167 -12.01 -15.52 -6.88
N PRO A 168 -11.12 -15.35 -7.87
CA PRO A 168 -10.38 -14.10 -8.02
C PRO A 168 -11.32 -12.90 -8.16
N TRP A 169 -12.53 -13.11 -8.70
CA TRP A 169 -13.44 -12.05 -9.10
C TRP A 169 -14.02 -11.22 -7.95
N ARG A 170 -14.02 -11.77 -6.73
CA ARG A 170 -14.55 -11.09 -5.53
C ARG A 170 -13.76 -9.89 -5.07
N PHE A 171 -12.54 -9.73 -5.54
CA PHE A 171 -11.60 -8.73 -5.05
C PHE A 171 -11.35 -7.60 -6.06
N TRP A 172 -12.07 -7.56 -7.19
CA TRP A 172 -11.99 -6.49 -8.20
C TRP A 172 -13.17 -5.53 -8.11
#